data_AF-A0A285K9V2-F1
#
_entry.id   AF-A0A285K9V2-F1
#
_cell.length_a   1.000
_cell.length_b   1.000
_cell.length_c   1.000
_cell.angle_alpha   90.00
_cell.angle_beta   90.00
_cell.angle_gamma   90.00
#
_symmetry.space_group_name_H-M   'P 1'
#
loop_
_entity.id
_entity.type
_entity.pdbx_description
1 polymer ?
#
loop_
_entity_poly.entity_id
_entity_poly.type
_entity_poly.pdbx_seq_one_letter_code
_entity_poly.pdbx_strand_id
1 'polypeptide(L)'
;MKIWPGNPYPLGATYDGGGTNFAVFSEVAERVELCLFSDDGQETRVDLPEREAFVWHGYLPRVVPGQRYGYRVHGPYEPGSGLRCNPGKLLLDPYAKAIEGDVKWDEALFSYRFGDPASFNDIDSAPHAQRSGSSRW
;
A
#
# COMPACT_ATOMS: atom_id res chain seq x y z
N MET A 1 7.84 -13.77 6.34
CA MET A 1 8.70 -12.59 6.64
C MET A 1 8.37 -12.11 8.04
N LYS A 2 9.33 -11.75 8.89
CA LYS A 2 9.04 -11.29 10.26
C LYS A 2 9.00 -9.77 10.27
N ILE A 3 7.84 -9.18 10.54
CA ILE A 3 7.67 -7.74 10.73
C ILE A 3 7.82 -7.38 12.20
N TRP A 4 8.43 -6.23 12.48
CA TRP A 4 8.58 -5.64 13.80
C TRP A 4 7.68 -4.42 13.93
N PRO A 5 7.38 -3.93 15.15
CA PRO A 5 6.48 -2.79 15.37
C PRO A 5 6.86 -1.53 14.57
N GLY A 6 8.15 -1.22 14.46
CA GLY A 6 8.62 0.00 13.79
C GLY A 6 8.24 1.27 14.55
N ASN A 7 8.12 2.39 13.84
CA ASN A 7 7.76 3.69 14.40
C ASN A 7 6.70 4.39 13.52
N PRO A 8 5.79 5.18 14.11
CA PRO A 8 4.81 5.96 13.35
C PRO A 8 5.42 7.12 12.57
N TYR A 9 6.68 7.49 12.86
CA TYR A 9 7.38 8.57 12.16
C TYR A 9 8.83 8.18 11.83
N PRO A 10 9.39 8.75 10.74
CA PRO A 10 8.72 9.59 9.74
C PRO A 10 7.76 8.81 8.85
N LEU A 11 6.80 9.52 8.22
CA LEU A 11 5.86 8.93 7.27
C LEU A 11 6.57 8.47 5.99
N GLY A 12 6.01 7.44 5.35
CA GLY A 12 6.55 6.77 4.18
C GLY A 12 7.55 5.66 4.50
N ALA A 13 8.31 5.25 3.48
CA ALA A 13 9.40 4.28 3.61
C ALA A 13 10.72 4.96 3.98
N THR A 14 11.30 4.58 5.13
CA THR A 14 12.57 5.11 5.63
C THR A 14 13.54 3.99 5.98
N TYR A 15 14.69 3.98 5.30
CA TYR A 15 15.78 3.04 5.54
C TYR A 15 16.74 3.57 6.60
N ASP A 16 17.15 2.73 7.54
CA ASP A 16 18.03 3.08 8.66
C ASP A 16 19.40 2.38 8.65
N GLY A 17 19.69 1.56 7.64
CA GLY A 17 20.91 0.75 7.55
C GLY A 17 20.72 -0.73 7.93
N GLY A 18 19.68 -1.07 8.70
CA GLY A 18 19.33 -2.45 9.07
C GLY A 18 18.08 -2.98 8.37
N GLY A 19 17.23 -2.07 7.89
CA GLY A 19 15.93 -2.39 7.31
C GLY A 19 15.15 -1.12 7.01
N THR A 20 13.89 -1.30 6.61
CA THR A 20 13.01 -0.19 6.24
C THR A 20 11.82 -0.12 7.18
N ASN A 21 11.62 1.06 7.77
CA ASN A 21 10.39 1.42 8.47
C ASN A 21 9.37 1.92 7.45
N PHE A 22 8.15 1.40 7.53
CA PHE A 22 7.01 1.84 6.75
C PHE A 22 5.99 2.48 7.69
N ALA A 23 5.51 3.67 7.35
CA ALA A 23 4.48 4.36 8.10
C ALA A 23 3.51 5.07 7.16
N VAL A 24 2.21 4.82 7.29
CA VAL A 24 1.17 5.41 6.44
C VAL A 24 -0.04 5.83 7.25
N PHE A 25 -0.52 7.05 7.02
CA PHE A 25 -1.71 7.58 7.70
C PHE A 25 -3.00 7.01 7.09
N SER A 26 -3.90 6.52 7.94
CA SER A 26 -5.30 6.26 7.59
C SER A 26 -6.19 6.22 8.83
N GLU A 27 -7.13 7.16 8.92
CA GLU A 27 -8.15 7.19 9.98
C GLU A 27 -9.27 6.16 9.76
N VAL A 28 -9.57 5.84 8.50
CA VAL A 28 -10.71 4.99 8.10
C VAL A 28 -10.35 3.51 8.04
N ALA A 29 -9.07 3.17 7.83
CA ALA A 29 -8.65 1.78 7.67
C ALA A 29 -8.94 0.95 8.92
N GLU A 30 -9.37 -0.28 8.69
CA GLU A 30 -9.50 -1.33 9.72
C GLU A 30 -8.30 -2.28 9.71
N ARG A 31 -7.60 -2.37 8.57
CA ARG A 31 -6.36 -3.13 8.38
C ARG A 31 -5.59 -2.59 7.17
N VAL A 32 -4.27 -2.54 7.27
CA VAL A 32 -3.39 -2.13 6.17
C VAL A 32 -2.38 -3.23 5.86
N GLU A 33 -2.36 -3.68 4.62
CA GLU A 33 -1.36 -4.61 4.09
C GLU A 33 -0.28 -3.83 3.33
N LEU A 34 0.97 -3.99 3.74
CA LEU A 34 2.13 -3.64 2.95
C LEU A 34 2.37 -4.73 1.90
N CYS A 35 2.39 -4.33 0.63
CA CYS A 35 2.56 -5.22 -0.51
C CYS A 35 3.97 -5.01 -1.07
N LEU A 36 4.83 -6.02 -1.00
CA LEU A 36 6.20 -6.01 -1.52
C LEU A 36 6.26 -6.76 -2.85
N PHE A 37 6.98 -6.21 -3.82
CA PHE A 37 7.14 -6.83 -5.14
C PHE A 37 8.58 -7.22 -5.40
N SER A 38 8.82 -8.48 -5.76
CA SER A 38 10.12 -8.97 -6.25
C SER A 38 10.39 -8.57 -7.71
N ASP A 39 11.56 -8.93 -8.23
CA ASP A 39 11.98 -8.64 -9.61
C ASP A 39 11.17 -9.36 -10.69
N ASP A 40 10.66 -10.54 -10.36
CA ASP A 40 9.71 -11.29 -11.21
C ASP A 40 8.26 -10.80 -11.10
N GLY A 41 8.01 -9.77 -10.29
CA GLY A 41 6.70 -9.16 -10.09
C GLY A 41 5.78 -9.92 -9.12
N GLN A 42 6.27 -10.95 -8.41
CA GLN A 42 5.49 -11.63 -7.38
C GLN A 42 5.19 -10.68 -6.21
N GLU A 43 3.94 -10.70 -5.74
CA GLU A 43 3.48 -9.90 -4.62
C GLU A 43 3.54 -10.70 -3.32
N THR A 44 4.19 -10.14 -2.30
CA THR A 44 4.14 -10.63 -0.92
C THR A 44 3.44 -9.60 -0.05
N ARG A 45 2.35 -9.99 0.62
CA ARG A 45 1.55 -9.11 1.48
C ARG A 45 1.89 -9.35 2.95
N VAL A 46 2.04 -8.27 3.71
CA VAL A 46 2.35 -8.31 5.14
C VAL A 46 1.47 -7.28 5.84
N ASP A 47 0.78 -7.68 6.91
CA ASP A 47 0.01 -6.74 7.72
C ASP A 47 0.92 -5.78 8.46
N LEU A 48 0.58 -4.49 8.46
CA LEU A 48 1.17 -3.51 9.38
C LEU A 48 0.57 -3.73 10.78
N PRO A 49 1.37 -4.16 11.78
CA PRO A 49 0.83 -4.64 13.05
C PRO A 49 0.37 -3.53 13.98
N GLU A 50 0.95 -2.33 13.87
CA GLU A 50 0.74 -1.26 14.83
C GLU A 50 -0.04 -0.08 14.23
N ARG A 51 -0.82 0.58 15.09
CA ARG A 51 -1.57 1.79 14.76
C ARG A 51 -1.50 2.81 15.89
N GLU A 52 -0.76 3.90 15.68
CA GLU A 52 -0.61 5.00 16.64
C GLU A 52 -1.03 6.32 15.98
N ALA A 53 -1.93 7.08 16.63
CA ALA A 53 -2.45 8.35 16.09
C ALA A 53 -2.90 8.28 14.61
N PHE A 54 -3.60 7.19 14.26
CA PHE A 54 -4.05 6.86 12.90
C PHE A 54 -2.93 6.60 11.88
N VAL A 55 -1.70 6.44 12.33
CA VAL A 55 -0.58 5.99 11.51
C VAL A 55 -0.40 4.50 11.68
N TRP A 56 -0.50 3.78 10.57
CA TRP A 56 -0.19 2.36 10.46
C TRP A 56 1.29 2.19 10.21
N HIS A 57 1.97 1.37 10.99
CA HIS A 57 3.41 1.21 10.85
C HIS A 57 3.93 -0.19 11.12
N GLY A 58 5.13 -0.43 10.60
CA GLY A 58 5.85 -1.67 10.74
C GLY A 58 7.27 -1.55 10.19
N TYR A 59 8.19 -2.32 10.76
CA TYR A 59 9.58 -2.37 10.34
C TYR A 59 9.94 -3.73 9.77
N LEU A 60 10.54 -3.73 8.58
CA LEU A 60 11.02 -4.94 7.93
C LEU A 60 12.55 -4.96 7.89
N PRO A 61 13.17 -5.83 8.72
CA PRO A 61 14.61 -6.06 8.62
C PRO A 61 14.96 -6.56 7.22
N ARG A 62 16.12 -6.14 6.71
CA ARG A 62 16.67 -6.55 5.39
C ARG A 62 15.93 -6.04 4.16
N VAL A 63 14.85 -5.27 4.32
CA VAL A 63 14.31 -4.48 3.20
C VAL A 63 15.22 -3.28 2.99
N VAL A 64 15.78 -3.18 1.80
CA VAL A 64 16.78 -2.18 1.42
C VAL A 64 16.22 -1.15 0.43
N PRO A 65 16.91 -0.01 0.25
CA PRO A 65 16.70 0.93 -0.85
C PRO A 65 16.44 0.25 -2.20
N GLY A 66 15.44 0.74 -2.93
CA GLY A 66 15.05 0.21 -4.24
C GLY A 66 13.97 -0.89 -4.20
N GLN A 67 13.50 -1.30 -3.02
CA GLN A 67 12.35 -2.21 -2.89
C GLN A 67 11.08 -1.56 -3.46
N ARG A 68 10.41 -2.27 -4.37
CA ARG A 68 9.07 -1.91 -4.87
C ARG A 68 8.00 -2.32 -3.88
N TYR A 69 7.07 -1.41 -3.59
CA TYR A 69 5.98 -1.67 -2.66
C TYR A 69 4.71 -0.89 -3.00
N GLY A 70 3.62 -1.21 -2.32
CA GLY A 70 2.38 -0.46 -2.28
C GLY A 70 1.56 -0.86 -1.06
N TYR A 71 0.35 -0.33 -0.93
CA TYR A 71 -0.57 -0.67 0.16
C TYR A 71 -1.89 -1.21 -0.34
N ARG A 72 -2.51 -2.10 0.43
CA ARG A 72 -3.92 -2.46 0.30
C ARG A 72 -4.62 -2.12 1.61
N VAL A 73 -5.70 -1.37 1.50
CA VAL A 73 -6.41 -0.82 2.66
C VAL A 73 -7.77 -1.49 2.78
N HIS A 74 -7.97 -2.17 3.91
CA HIS A 74 -9.23 -2.77 4.31
C HIS A 74 -10.02 -1.81 5.19
N GLY A 75 -11.34 -1.85 5.08
CA GLY A 75 -12.25 -0.99 5.83
C GLY A 75 -13.60 -0.83 5.11
N PRO A 76 -14.41 0.15 5.53
CA PRO A 76 -15.75 0.34 4.98
C PRO A 76 -15.73 0.79 3.50
N TYR A 77 -16.64 0.20 2.74
CA TYR A 77 -16.98 0.63 1.37
C TYR A 77 -18.42 1.13 1.33
N GLU A 78 -18.58 2.43 1.56
CA GLU A 78 -19.86 3.16 1.51
C GLU A 78 -19.69 4.40 0.61
N PRO A 79 -19.79 4.25 -0.72
CA PRO A 79 -19.56 5.33 -1.68
C PRO A 79 -20.41 6.59 -1.43
N GLY A 80 -21.64 6.42 -0.93
CA GLY A 80 -22.55 7.53 -0.58
C GLY A 80 -22.05 8.39 0.59
N SER A 81 -21.24 7.81 1.48
CA SER A 81 -20.61 8.48 2.62
C SER A 81 -19.14 8.86 2.33
N GLY A 82 -18.65 8.62 1.11
CA GLY A 82 -17.27 8.85 0.70
C GLY A 82 -16.26 7.77 1.13
N LEU A 83 -16.70 6.74 1.86
CA LEU A 83 -15.84 5.65 2.32
C LEU A 83 -15.64 4.65 1.17
N ARG A 84 -14.39 4.42 0.77
CA ARG A 84 -14.06 3.63 -0.42
C ARG A 84 -12.89 2.67 -0.22
N CYS A 85 -12.70 2.15 0.99
CA CYS A 85 -11.67 1.15 1.24
C CYS A 85 -11.90 -0.07 0.36
N ASN A 86 -10.88 -0.47 -0.39
CA ASN A 86 -10.96 -1.60 -1.31
C ASN A 86 -9.59 -2.28 -1.41
N PRO A 87 -9.39 -3.44 -0.76
CA PRO A 87 -8.12 -4.14 -0.78
C PRO A 87 -7.79 -4.75 -2.15
N GLY A 88 -8.74 -4.84 -3.07
CA GLY A 88 -8.48 -5.21 -4.47
C GLY A 88 -7.64 -4.16 -5.22
N LYS A 89 -7.56 -2.93 -4.71
CA LYS A 89 -6.82 -1.84 -5.34
C LYS A 89 -5.46 -1.66 -4.66
N LEU A 90 -4.40 -1.84 -5.43
CA LEU A 90 -3.04 -1.48 -5.03
C LEU A 90 -2.91 0.04 -5.00
N LEU A 91 -2.56 0.58 -3.84
CA LEU A 91 -2.38 2.01 -3.60
C LEU A 91 -0.89 2.36 -3.56
N LEU A 92 -0.55 3.52 -4.11
CA LEU A 92 0.75 4.14 -3.91
C LEU A 92 0.86 4.69 -2.49
N ASP A 93 2.08 4.71 -1.96
CA ASP A 93 2.40 5.42 -0.73
C ASP A 93 2.30 6.94 -1.01
N PRO A 94 1.46 7.69 -0.28
CA PRO A 94 1.38 9.15 -0.42
C PRO A 94 2.71 9.86 -0.15
N TYR A 95 3.62 9.20 0.56
CA TYR A 95 4.94 9.69 0.94
C TYR A 95 6.07 8.99 0.17
N ALA A 96 5.76 8.30 -0.95
CA ALA A 96 6.77 7.65 -1.77
C ALA A 96 7.82 8.66 -2.26
N LYS A 97 9.09 8.30 -2.15
CA LYS A 97 10.21 9.10 -2.69
C LYS A 97 10.50 8.78 -4.16
N ALA A 98 9.95 7.69 -4.67
CA ALA A 98 10.03 7.27 -6.06
C ALA A 98 8.76 6.50 -6.45
N ILE A 99 8.40 6.56 -7.73
CA ILE A 99 7.30 5.78 -8.32
C ILE A 99 7.89 5.04 -9.53
N GLU A 100 7.55 3.77 -9.68
CA GLU A 100 8.01 2.90 -10.76
C GLU A 100 6.83 2.35 -11.57
N GLY A 101 7.02 2.30 -12.90
CA GLY A 101 6.08 1.74 -13.85
C GLY A 101 5.11 2.76 -14.44
N ASP A 102 4.37 2.31 -15.45
CA ASP A 102 3.31 3.06 -16.11
C ASP A 102 1.94 2.52 -15.72
N VAL A 103 0.93 3.40 -15.70
CA VAL A 103 -0.47 2.98 -15.55
C VAL A 103 -0.92 2.30 -16.84
N LYS A 104 -1.39 1.06 -16.73
CA LYS A 104 -2.06 0.36 -17.83
C LYS A 104 -3.57 0.45 -17.61
N TRP A 105 -4.22 1.35 -18.34
CA TRP A 105 -5.67 1.58 -18.21
C TRP A 105 -6.47 0.28 -18.29
N ASP A 106 -7.23 0.02 -17.22
CA ASP A 106 -8.06 -1.16 -17.04
C ASP A 106 -9.17 -0.86 -16.01
N GLU A 107 -10.31 -1.54 -16.12
CA GLU A 107 -11.42 -1.44 -15.14
C GLU A 107 -10.93 -1.80 -13.72
N ALA A 108 -9.97 -2.71 -13.60
CA ALA A 108 -9.35 -3.11 -12.34
C ALA A 108 -8.83 -1.93 -11.52
N LEU A 109 -8.44 -0.81 -12.14
CA LEU A 109 -7.97 0.39 -11.43
C LEU A 109 -9.09 1.16 -10.70
N PHE A 110 -10.35 0.86 -10.99
CA PHE A 110 -11.51 1.55 -10.41
C PHE A 110 -12.15 0.70 -9.31
N SER A 111 -12.60 1.36 -8.25
CA SER A 111 -13.28 0.69 -7.12
C SER A 111 -14.70 0.23 -7.44
N TYR A 112 -15.22 0.59 -8.61
CA TYR A 112 -16.54 0.25 -9.15
C TYR A 112 -16.40 -0.31 -10.57
N ARG A 113 -17.43 -1.01 -11.04
CA ARG A 113 -17.57 -1.54 -12.40
C ARG A 113 -18.07 -0.45 -13.34
N PHE A 114 -17.58 -0.44 -14.57
CA PHE A 114 -18.04 0.52 -15.57
C PHE A 114 -19.55 0.35 -15.83
N GLY A 115 -20.26 1.47 -15.88
CA GLY A 115 -21.73 1.49 -16.01
C GLY A 115 -22.49 1.33 -14.69
N ASP A 116 -21.84 0.96 -13.58
CA ASP A 116 -22.45 0.87 -12.26
C ASP A 116 -21.57 1.52 -11.17
N PRO A 117 -21.67 2.84 -10.95
CA PRO A 117 -20.87 3.56 -9.96
C PRO A 117 -21.13 3.17 -8.50
N ALA A 118 -22.22 2.47 -8.22
CA ALA A 118 -22.58 2.00 -6.88
C ALA A 118 -22.00 0.61 -6.58
N SER A 119 -21.56 -0.12 -7.61
CA SER A 119 -20.96 -1.44 -7.45
C SER A 119 -19.62 -1.41 -6.71
N PHE A 120 -19.26 -2.58 -6.19
CA PHE A 120 -17.92 -2.89 -5.70
C PHE A 120 -17.17 -3.69 -6.77
N ASN A 121 -15.98 -3.23 -7.13
CA ASN A 121 -15.09 -3.96 -8.02
C ASN A 121 -13.90 -4.53 -7.24
N ASP A 122 -13.87 -5.86 -7.11
CA ASP A 122 -12.88 -6.64 -6.38
C ASP A 122 -11.70 -7.12 -7.25
N ILE A 123 -11.66 -6.80 -8.55
CA ILE A 123 -10.55 -7.19 -9.42
C ILE A 123 -9.25 -6.57 -8.90
N ASP A 124 -8.21 -7.40 -8.85
CA ASP A 124 -6.87 -6.98 -8.46
C ASP A 124 -6.25 -5.98 -9.45
N SER A 125 -5.91 -4.79 -8.97
CA SER A 125 -5.29 -3.74 -9.79
C SER A 125 -3.77 -3.84 -9.89
N ALA A 126 -3.10 -4.70 -9.11
CA ALA A 126 -1.63 -4.79 -9.08
C ALA A 126 -0.94 -5.03 -10.45
N PRO A 127 -1.53 -5.76 -11.42
CA PRO A 127 -0.94 -5.90 -12.76
C PRO A 127 -0.98 -4.61 -13.60
N HIS A 128 -1.83 -3.65 -13.21
CA HIS A 128 -2.17 -2.45 -13.98
C HIS A 128 -1.70 -1.15 -13.30
N ALA A 129 -1.48 -1.18 -11.99
CA ALA A 129 -1.10 -0.04 -11.16
C ALA A 129 0.41 0.19 -11.13
N GLN A 130 0.80 1.44 -10.89
CA GLN A 130 2.17 1.81 -10.54
C GLN A 130 2.54 1.31 -9.14
N ARG A 131 3.84 1.27 -8.85
CA ARG A 131 4.38 0.86 -7.54
C ARG A 131 5.20 1.98 -6.94
N SER A 132 5.18 2.09 -5.63
CA SER A 132 6.08 2.97 -4.88
C SER A 132 7.47 2.34 -4.79
N GLY A 133 8.51 3.16 -4.81
CA GLY A 133 9.88 2.74 -4.58
C GLY A 133 10.41 3.34 -3.28
N SER A 134 11.07 2.53 -2.45
CA SER A 134 11.88 3.07 -1.35
C SER A 134 13.06 3.87 -1.93
N SER A 135 13.47 4.94 -1.22
CA SER A 135 14.59 5.82 -1.65
C SER A 135 15.77 4.98 -2.15
N ARG A 136 16.35 5.32 -3.30
CA ARG A 136 17.59 4.69 -3.81
C ARG A 136 18.87 5.39 -3.34
N TRP A 137 18.74 6.44 -2.53
CA TRP A 137 19.81 7.33 -2.09
C TRP A 137 19.84 7.42 -0.56
#